data_AF-A0A7X9G9M8-F1
#
_entry.id   AF-A0A7X9G9M8-F1
#
_cell.length_a   1.000
_cell.length_b   1.000
_cell.length_c   1.000
_cell.angle_alpha   90.00
_cell.angle_beta   90.00
_cell.angle_gamma   90.00
#
_symmetry.space_group_name_H-M   'P 1'
#
loop_
_entity.id
_entity.type
_entity.pdbx_description
1 polymer ?
#
loop_
_entity_poly.entity_id
_entity_poly.type
_entity_poly.pdbx_seq_one_letter_code
_entity_poly.pdbx_strand_id
1 'polypeptide(L)'
;MSIHRLLGVLTCRLLISAVYAATSTTLLFAPGETMPKLGFPPSRPGKAELAEYAGRKAIRCSWDAKETAWYEFGFIFNPYVIPDVYVGEIIVELWQPADCKAEAFSLRLSDRDGEITQFTMPLDRSQSGWQSYSFTLDTAKKMPGSWGKKDSLNRQFDLPIRFAGVSIRFADKESVGEIGLGAVRLKSIL
;
A
#
# COMPACT_ATOMS: atom_id res chain seq x y z
N MET A 1 -29.81 60.79 -44.14
CA MET A 1 -28.81 60.90 -43.05
C MET A 1 -29.58 60.80 -41.73
N SER A 2 -29.45 59.83 -40.83
CA SER A 2 -28.60 58.63 -40.66
C SER A 2 -29.37 57.70 -39.68
N ILE A 3 -29.73 56.47 -40.06
CA ILE A 3 -29.12 55.17 -39.70
C ILE A 3 -28.87 54.93 -38.19
N HIS A 4 -29.55 53.88 -37.69
CA HIS A 4 -29.55 53.23 -36.37
C HIS A 4 -28.20 52.93 -35.71
N ARG A 5 -28.18 52.79 -34.37
CA ARG A 5 -27.44 51.72 -33.67
C ARG A 5 -28.14 51.25 -32.37
N LEU A 6 -28.55 49.97 -32.38
CA LEU A 6 -28.67 49.08 -31.23
C LEU A 6 -27.27 48.62 -30.76
N LEU A 7 -27.22 48.08 -29.53
CA LEU A 7 -26.24 47.18 -28.86
C LEU A 7 -25.70 47.81 -27.56
N GLY A 8 -25.62 47.11 -26.42
CA GLY A 8 -25.86 45.69 -26.17
C GLY A 8 -25.79 45.40 -24.67
N VAL A 9 -26.58 44.42 -24.22
CA VAL A 9 -26.53 43.87 -22.87
C VAL A 9 -25.45 42.79 -22.85
N LEU A 10 -24.33 43.07 -22.19
CA LEU A 10 -23.27 42.08 -21.96
C LEU A 10 -23.61 41.27 -20.71
N THR A 11 -24.23 40.09 -20.88
CA THR A 11 -24.36 39.13 -19.78
C THR A 11 -23.09 38.27 -19.72
N CYS A 12 -22.19 38.62 -18.80
CA CYS A 12 -21.03 37.81 -18.48
C CYS A 12 -21.47 36.58 -17.69
N ARG A 13 -21.61 35.42 -18.36
CA ARG A 13 -21.79 34.13 -17.69
C ARG A 13 -20.43 33.61 -17.24
N LEU A 14 -20.16 33.68 -15.94
CA LEU A 14 -19.06 32.97 -15.30
C LEU A 14 -19.30 31.46 -15.41
N LEU A 15 -18.50 30.78 -16.23
CA LEU A 15 -18.38 29.32 -16.21
C LEU A 15 -17.50 28.93 -15.01
N ILE A 16 -18.13 28.44 -13.95
CA ILE A 16 -17.41 27.73 -12.88
C ILE A 16 -17.16 26.32 -13.41
N SER A 17 -15.99 26.08 -13.99
CA SER A 17 -15.53 24.73 -14.31
C SER A 17 -15.10 24.06 -13.01
N ALA A 18 -15.95 23.21 -12.43
CA ALA A 18 -15.51 22.28 -11.40
C ALA A 18 -14.53 21.29 -12.05
N VAL A 19 -13.24 21.42 -11.76
CA VAL A 19 -12.24 20.42 -12.13
C VAL A 19 -12.48 19.21 -11.23
N TYR A 20 -13.19 18.21 -11.74
CA TYR A 20 -13.20 16.89 -11.13
C TYR A 20 -11.83 16.26 -11.41
N ALA A 21 -10.99 16.14 -10.37
CA ALA A 21 -9.78 15.34 -10.46
C ALA A 21 -10.20 13.90 -10.80
N ALA A 22 -9.72 13.38 -11.93
CA ALA A 22 -10.02 12.01 -12.33
C ALA A 22 -9.21 11.07 -11.43
N THR A 23 -9.88 10.35 -10.54
CA THR A 23 -9.23 9.29 -9.76
C THR A 23 -9.17 8.01 -10.59
N SER A 24 -7.98 7.42 -10.73
CA SER A 24 -7.83 6.10 -11.35
C SER A 24 -7.34 5.09 -10.34
N THR A 25 -7.81 3.84 -10.44
CA THR A 25 -7.39 2.75 -9.55
C THR A 25 -6.67 1.69 -10.36
N THR A 26 -5.39 1.49 -10.07
CA THR A 26 -4.51 0.50 -10.70
C THR A 26 -4.26 -0.68 -9.75
N LEU A 27 -4.41 -1.90 -10.25
CA LEU A 27 -4.03 -3.11 -9.49
C LEU A 27 -2.52 -3.25 -9.49
N LEU A 28 -1.89 -3.21 -8.30
CA LEU A 28 -0.45 -3.43 -8.15
C LEU A 28 -0.16 -4.92 -7.94
N PHE A 29 -0.93 -5.56 -7.07
CA PHE A 29 -0.76 -6.97 -6.71
C PHE A 29 -2.12 -7.60 -6.41
N ALA A 30 -2.30 -8.87 -6.78
CA ALA A 30 -3.34 -9.73 -6.24
C ALA A 30 -2.81 -11.17 -6.10
N PRO A 31 -3.22 -11.90 -5.04
CA PRO A 31 -2.98 -13.34 -4.96
C PRO A 31 -3.60 -14.08 -6.16
N GLY A 32 -2.76 -14.83 -6.89
CA GLY A 32 -3.15 -15.64 -8.05
C GLY A 32 -3.21 -17.13 -7.75
N GLU A 33 -3.11 -17.97 -8.79
CA GLU A 33 -3.00 -19.44 -8.64
C GLU A 33 -1.60 -19.88 -8.22
N THR A 34 -0.59 -19.06 -8.50
CA THR A 34 0.81 -19.39 -8.21
C THR A 34 1.34 -18.46 -7.14
N MET A 35 2.00 -19.04 -6.14
CA MET A 35 2.60 -18.30 -5.05
C MET A 35 3.73 -17.41 -5.59
N PRO A 36 3.73 -16.08 -5.33
CA PRO A 36 4.87 -15.25 -5.67
C PRO A 36 6.11 -15.71 -4.89
N LYS A 37 7.30 -15.48 -5.46
CA LYS A 37 8.54 -15.77 -4.75
C LYS A 37 8.70 -14.77 -3.61
N LEU A 38 8.72 -15.27 -2.37
CA LEU A 38 8.89 -14.47 -1.17
C LEU A 38 10.22 -14.78 -0.49
N GLY A 39 10.82 -13.75 0.09
CA GLY A 39 12.05 -13.82 0.87
C GLY A 39 11.79 -13.43 2.31
N PHE A 40 12.24 -14.29 3.22
CA PHE A 40 12.20 -14.07 4.66
C PHE A 40 13.61 -13.83 5.16
N PRO A 41 13.84 -12.81 6.00
CA PRO A 41 15.16 -12.63 6.59
C PRO A 41 15.53 -13.79 7.50
N PRO A 42 16.79 -14.27 7.48
CA PRO A 42 17.17 -15.48 8.22
C PRO A 42 16.91 -15.40 9.73
N SER A 43 16.99 -14.20 10.31
CA SER A 43 16.72 -13.96 11.73
C SER A 43 15.23 -13.88 12.08
N ARG A 44 14.35 -13.92 11.07
CA ARG A 44 12.90 -13.73 11.20
C ARG A 44 12.19 -14.70 10.25
N PRO A 45 12.23 -16.01 10.55
CA PRO A 45 11.52 -16.98 9.75
C PRO A 45 10.02 -16.68 9.79
N GLY A 46 9.35 -16.86 8.66
CA GLY A 46 7.91 -16.73 8.54
C GLY A 46 7.38 -17.77 7.55
N LYS A 47 6.08 -18.05 7.63
CA LYS A 47 5.40 -18.93 6.69
C LYS A 47 4.39 -18.13 5.87
N ALA A 48 4.45 -18.31 4.56
CA ALA A 48 3.44 -17.79 3.64
C ALA A 48 2.95 -18.89 2.70
N GLU A 49 1.64 -18.96 2.49
CA GLU A 49 1.01 -19.90 1.58
C GLU A 49 -0.20 -19.25 0.90
N LEU A 50 -0.56 -19.74 -0.29
CA LEU A 50 -1.83 -19.38 -0.89
C LEU A 50 -2.97 -19.95 -0.04
N ALA A 51 -3.98 -19.14 0.19
CA ALA A 51 -5.17 -19.50 0.95
C ALA A 51 -6.41 -18.83 0.36
N GLU A 52 -7.57 -19.21 0.88
CA GLU A 52 -8.84 -18.57 0.57
C GLU A 52 -9.59 -18.27 1.87
N TYR A 53 -10.09 -17.04 1.99
CA TYR A 53 -10.94 -16.63 3.11
C TYR A 53 -12.24 -16.07 2.57
N ALA A 54 -13.37 -16.69 2.96
CA ALA A 54 -14.70 -16.28 2.52
C ALA A 54 -14.81 -16.09 0.99
N GLY A 55 -14.29 -17.04 0.20
CA GLY A 55 -14.36 -17.00 -1.26
C GLY A 55 -13.33 -16.11 -1.96
N ARG A 56 -12.38 -15.51 -1.21
CA ARG A 56 -11.37 -14.60 -1.77
C ARG A 56 -9.96 -15.13 -1.53
N LYS A 57 -9.15 -15.14 -2.59
CA LYS A 57 -7.75 -15.56 -2.53
C LYS A 57 -6.91 -14.61 -1.69
N ALA A 58 -5.98 -15.18 -0.95
CA ALA A 58 -5.08 -14.49 -0.06
C ALA A 58 -3.69 -15.14 -0.08
N ILE A 59 -2.66 -14.36 0.26
CA ILE A 59 -1.47 -14.94 0.89
C ILE A 59 -1.74 -15.01 2.38
N ARG A 60 -1.91 -16.21 2.92
CA ARG A 60 -1.89 -16.43 4.37
C ARG A 60 -0.48 -16.16 4.88
N CYS A 61 -0.37 -15.21 5.80
CA CYS A 61 0.85 -14.88 6.51
C CYS A 61 0.72 -15.45 7.92
N SER A 62 1.48 -16.49 8.25
CA SER A 62 1.41 -17.17 9.55
C SER A 62 2.74 -17.05 10.30
N TRP A 63 2.64 -16.93 11.62
CA TRP A 63 3.79 -16.77 12.50
C TRP A 63 3.59 -17.49 13.83
N ASP A 64 4.71 -17.73 14.51
CA ASP A 64 4.79 -18.00 15.94
C ASP A 64 5.69 -16.92 16.56
N ALA A 65 5.13 -16.12 17.48
CA ALA A 65 5.84 -15.01 18.09
C ALA A 65 7.01 -15.46 19.01
N LYS A 66 7.07 -16.74 19.38
CA LYS A 66 8.23 -17.32 20.09
C LYS A 66 9.46 -17.44 19.21
N GLU A 67 9.27 -17.62 17.91
CA GLU A 67 10.34 -17.85 16.93
C GLU A 67 10.84 -16.55 16.29
N THR A 68 10.02 -15.51 16.29
CA THR A 68 10.38 -14.21 15.71
C THR A 68 9.67 -13.06 16.41
N ALA A 69 10.38 -11.93 16.59
CA ALA A 69 9.82 -10.74 17.24
C ALA A 69 8.74 -10.02 16.40
N TRP A 70 8.71 -10.26 15.08
CA TRP A 70 7.67 -9.81 14.16
C TRP A 70 7.73 -10.63 12.86
N TYR A 71 6.64 -10.63 12.10
CA TYR A 71 6.59 -11.28 10.80
C TYR A 71 7.00 -10.29 9.71
N GLU A 72 7.75 -10.75 8.71
CA GLU A 72 8.01 -9.96 7.51
C GLU A 72 8.39 -10.85 6.33
N PHE A 73 8.07 -10.38 5.13
CA PHE A 73 8.68 -10.88 3.90
C PHE A 73 8.84 -9.76 2.87
N GLY A 74 9.72 -9.99 1.90
CA GLY A 74 9.82 -9.22 0.66
C GLY A 74 9.48 -10.06 -0.56
N PHE A 75 8.98 -9.43 -1.63
CA PHE A 75 8.85 -10.08 -2.93
C PHE A 75 10.23 -10.18 -3.60
N ILE A 76 10.62 -11.38 -4.04
CA ILE A 76 11.90 -11.61 -4.71
C ILE A 76 11.71 -11.58 -6.24
N PHE A 77 12.68 -11.00 -6.95
CA PHE A 77 12.85 -11.01 -8.41
C PHE A 77 11.81 -10.27 -9.26
N ASN A 78 10.72 -9.75 -8.68
CA ASN A 78 9.77 -8.86 -9.36
C ASN A 78 8.93 -8.08 -8.34
N PRO A 79 9.46 -7.00 -7.75
CA PRO A 79 8.65 -6.16 -6.87
C PRO A 79 7.68 -5.35 -7.74
N TYR A 80 6.40 -5.29 -7.34
CA TYR A 80 5.34 -4.68 -8.14
C TYR A 80 5.58 -3.17 -8.26
N VAL A 81 5.90 -2.71 -9.47
CA VAL A 81 6.22 -1.30 -9.74
C VAL A 81 4.98 -0.45 -9.56
N ILE A 82 5.11 0.60 -8.77
CA ILE A 82 4.08 1.61 -8.60
C ILE A 82 4.17 2.56 -9.81
N PRO A 83 3.07 2.81 -10.55
CA PRO A 83 3.05 3.83 -11.58
C PRO A 83 3.54 5.18 -11.06
N ASP A 84 4.20 5.95 -11.91
CA ASP A 84 4.73 7.27 -11.54
C ASP A 84 3.58 8.18 -11.11
N VAL A 85 3.54 8.48 -9.80
CA VAL A 85 2.55 9.36 -9.18
C VAL A 85 3.22 10.34 -8.24
N TYR A 86 2.69 11.55 -8.19
CA TYR A 86 3.10 12.55 -7.20
C TYR A 86 2.40 12.33 -5.87
N VAL A 87 1.08 12.10 -5.92
CA VAL A 87 0.23 11.84 -4.76
C VAL A 87 -0.76 10.72 -5.07
N GLY A 88 -0.97 9.81 -4.12
CA GLY A 88 -1.95 8.75 -4.24
C GLY A 88 -2.21 8.01 -2.93
N GLU A 89 -3.12 7.05 -2.98
CA GLU A 89 -3.43 6.15 -1.88
C GLU A 89 -3.13 4.72 -2.30
N ILE A 90 -2.31 4.01 -1.52
CA ILE A 90 -2.12 2.57 -1.67
C ILE A 90 -3.13 1.88 -0.76
N ILE A 91 -4.05 1.15 -1.35
CA ILE A 91 -5.10 0.41 -0.65
C ILE A 91 -4.69 -1.05 -0.56
N VAL A 92 -4.52 -1.55 0.66
CA VAL A 92 -4.18 -2.94 0.95
C VAL A 92 -5.39 -3.64 1.54
N GLU A 93 -5.81 -4.76 0.95
CA GLU A 93 -6.84 -5.62 1.52
C GLU A 93 -6.22 -6.63 2.49
N LEU A 94 -6.76 -6.73 3.69
CA LEU A 94 -6.37 -7.72 4.68
C LEU A 94 -7.58 -8.50 5.18
N TRP A 95 -7.46 -9.82 5.26
CA TRP A 95 -8.38 -10.64 6.05
C TRP A 95 -7.85 -10.78 7.47
N GLN A 96 -8.70 -10.53 8.47
CA GLN A 96 -8.40 -10.66 9.89
C GLN A 96 -9.23 -11.78 10.51
N PRO A 97 -8.64 -12.68 11.31
CA PRO A 97 -9.41 -13.65 12.08
C PRO A 97 -10.18 -12.95 13.21
N ALA A 98 -11.22 -13.61 13.73
CA ALA A 98 -12.04 -13.09 14.83
C ALA A 98 -11.24 -12.74 16.09
N ASP A 99 -10.15 -13.47 16.35
CA ASP A 99 -9.27 -13.28 17.49
C ASP A 99 -7.89 -12.72 17.07
N CYS A 100 -7.87 -11.75 16.16
CA CYS A 100 -6.67 -11.14 15.57
C CYS A 100 -5.56 -10.86 16.60
N LYS A 101 -4.42 -11.54 16.41
CA LYS A 101 -3.20 -11.38 17.23
C LYS A 101 -2.23 -10.32 16.68
N ALA A 102 -2.47 -9.85 15.45
CA ALA A 102 -1.69 -8.76 14.87
C ALA A 102 -2.11 -7.42 15.47
N GLU A 103 -1.14 -6.61 15.89
CA GLU A 103 -1.35 -5.26 16.42
C GLU A 103 -1.24 -4.21 15.31
N ALA A 104 -0.29 -4.39 14.39
CA ALA A 104 -0.06 -3.43 13.33
C ALA A 104 0.42 -4.13 12.05
N PHE A 105 0.02 -3.58 10.92
CA PHE A 105 0.50 -3.96 9.60
C PHE A 105 1.35 -2.84 9.03
N SER A 106 2.42 -3.20 8.34
CA SER A 106 3.25 -2.24 7.61
C SER A 106 3.40 -2.61 6.15
N LEU A 107 3.10 -1.65 5.29
CA LEU A 107 3.41 -1.67 3.86
C LEU A 107 4.86 -1.23 3.68
N ARG A 108 5.67 -1.98 2.92
CA ARG A 108 7.04 -1.60 2.59
C ARG A 108 7.18 -1.23 1.13
N LEU A 109 7.78 -0.06 0.90
CA LEU A 109 8.14 0.40 -0.44
C LEU A 109 9.65 0.44 -0.57
N SER A 110 10.16 0.09 -1.75
CA SER A 110 11.57 0.29 -2.12
C SER A 110 11.65 1.24 -3.31
N ASP A 111 12.62 2.14 -3.29
CA ASP A 111 12.92 2.99 -4.44
C ASP A 111 13.85 2.31 -5.46
N ARG A 112 14.34 3.08 -6.44
CA ARG A 112 15.29 2.62 -7.45
C ARG A 112 16.60 2.09 -6.86
N ASP A 113 17.12 2.77 -5.84
CA ASP A 113 18.46 2.53 -5.30
C ASP A 113 18.44 1.48 -4.17
N GLY A 114 17.23 1.00 -3.82
CA GLY A 114 16.99 -0.03 -2.82
C GLY A 114 16.88 0.53 -1.40
N GLU A 115 16.70 1.85 -1.25
CA GLU A 115 16.25 2.43 0.02
C GLU A 115 14.79 1.98 0.26
N ILE A 116 14.55 1.42 1.43
CA ILE A 116 13.25 0.89 1.84
C ILE A 116 12.69 1.81 2.91
N THR A 117 11.40 2.11 2.78
CA THR A 117 10.58 2.77 3.80
C THR A 117 9.41 1.88 4.18
N GLN A 118 8.85 2.09 5.37
CA GLN A 118 7.63 1.43 5.80
C GLN A 118 6.58 2.40 6.29
N PHE A 119 5.34 2.15 5.88
CA PHE A 119 4.16 2.83 6.39
C PHE A 119 3.44 1.86 7.32
N THR A 120 3.37 2.19 8.59
CA THR A 120 2.76 1.35 9.62
C THR A 120 1.39 1.89 10.01
N MET A 121 0.41 1.00 10.09
CA MET A 121 -0.92 1.30 10.62
C MET A 121 -1.32 0.29 11.70
N PRO A 122 -1.92 0.75 12.82
CA PRO A 122 -2.54 -0.16 13.78
C PRO A 122 -3.72 -0.88 13.12
N LEU A 123 -3.91 -2.14 13.49
CA LEU A 123 -5.07 -2.93 13.07
C LEU A 123 -6.17 -2.79 14.12
N ASP A 124 -7.41 -2.59 13.65
CA ASP A 124 -8.58 -2.66 14.54
C ASP A 124 -8.91 -4.13 14.82
N ARG A 125 -8.41 -4.61 15.97
CA ARG A 125 -8.58 -6.00 16.43
C ARG A 125 -10.00 -6.33 16.89
N SER A 126 -10.90 -5.34 16.96
CA SER A 126 -12.33 -5.61 17.19
C SER A 126 -13.07 -6.05 15.93
N GLN A 127 -12.45 -5.86 14.76
CA GLN A 127 -13.00 -6.24 13.48
C GLN A 127 -12.45 -7.59 13.01
N SER A 128 -13.26 -8.29 12.22
CA SER A 128 -12.88 -9.55 11.59
C SER A 128 -13.39 -9.63 10.17
N GLY A 129 -12.81 -10.53 9.38
CA GLY A 129 -13.07 -10.61 7.94
C GLY A 129 -12.21 -9.65 7.14
N TRP A 130 -12.67 -9.36 5.93
CA TRP A 130 -11.93 -8.56 4.95
C TRP A 130 -12.08 -7.07 5.21
N GLN A 131 -10.94 -6.39 5.39
CA GLN A 131 -10.86 -4.94 5.52
C GLN A 131 -9.90 -4.33 4.50
N SER A 132 -10.06 -3.03 4.25
CA SER A 132 -9.18 -2.24 3.38
C SER A 132 -8.48 -1.16 4.20
N TYR A 133 -7.16 -1.11 4.06
CA TYR A 133 -6.30 -0.15 4.75
C TYR A 133 -5.65 0.77 3.72
N SER A 134 -5.82 2.09 3.87
CA SER A 134 -5.32 3.11 2.94
C SER A 134 -4.04 3.76 3.47
N PHE A 135 -2.98 3.74 2.68
CA PHE A 135 -1.69 4.37 2.96
C PHE A 135 -1.47 5.54 2.00
N THR A 136 -1.34 6.76 2.52
CA THR A 136 -1.03 7.93 1.70
C THR A 136 0.42 7.87 1.20
N LEU A 137 0.58 7.96 -0.12
CA LEU A 137 1.87 8.16 -0.78
C LEU A 137 1.93 9.60 -1.30
N ASP A 138 2.97 10.32 -0.91
CA ASP A 138 3.29 11.67 -1.38
C ASP A 138 4.79 11.70 -1.67
N THR A 139 5.15 11.59 -2.94
CA THR A 139 6.55 11.42 -3.37
C THR A 139 7.35 12.72 -3.28
N ALA A 140 6.69 13.86 -3.05
CA ALA A 140 7.35 15.13 -2.75
C ALA A 140 7.83 15.22 -1.28
N LYS A 141 7.34 14.33 -0.41
CA LYS A 141 7.78 14.25 0.99
C LYS A 141 8.97 13.29 1.15
N LYS A 142 9.69 13.47 2.26
CA LYS A 142 10.72 12.52 2.69
C LYS A 142 10.09 11.20 3.12
N MET A 143 10.78 10.10 2.82
CA MET A 143 10.42 8.77 3.30
C MET A 143 10.37 8.74 4.84
N PRO A 144 9.28 8.22 5.44
CA PRO A 144 9.21 8.00 6.87
C PRO A 144 10.03 6.76 7.25
N GLY A 145 11.03 6.91 8.13
CA GLY A 145 11.79 5.78 8.69
C GLY A 145 12.33 4.82 7.62
N SER A 146 13.44 5.18 6.99
CA SER A 146 14.03 4.42 5.89
C SER A 146 15.38 3.77 6.23
N TRP A 147 15.71 2.70 5.51
CA TRP A 147 16.97 1.96 5.62
C TRP A 147 17.39 1.36 4.28
N GLY A 148 18.67 1.04 4.14
CA GLY A 148 19.26 0.66 2.86
C GLY A 148 20.79 0.73 2.92
N LYS A 149 21.43 0.68 1.75
CA LYS A 149 22.88 0.88 1.67
C LYS A 149 23.23 2.31 2.07
N LYS A 150 24.23 2.48 2.93
CA LYS A 150 24.58 3.78 3.52
C LYS A 150 24.76 4.89 2.47
N ASP A 151 25.36 4.56 1.34
CA ASP A 151 25.68 5.53 0.27
C ASP A 151 24.47 5.87 -0.61
N SER A 152 23.34 5.18 -0.46
CA SER A 152 22.09 5.41 -1.19
C SER A 152 20.96 5.96 -0.31
N LEU A 153 21.21 6.28 0.96
CA LEU A 153 20.21 6.79 1.89
C LEU A 153 20.02 8.30 1.75
N ASN A 154 19.11 8.72 0.87
CA ASN A 154 18.76 10.14 0.68
C ASN A 154 17.34 10.48 1.19
N ARG A 155 16.56 9.46 1.58
CA ARG A 155 15.20 9.54 2.11
C ARG A 155 14.20 10.13 1.12
N GLN A 156 14.48 10.09 -0.17
CA GLN A 156 13.58 10.51 -1.25
C GLN A 156 12.89 9.30 -1.85
N PHE A 157 11.76 9.52 -2.52
CA PHE A 157 11.11 8.49 -3.30
C PHE A 157 11.68 8.45 -4.73
N ASP A 158 12.90 7.91 -4.89
CA ASP A 158 13.54 7.82 -6.21
C ASP A 158 12.85 6.79 -7.12
N LEU A 159 12.24 7.28 -8.21
CA LEU A 159 11.54 6.42 -9.15
C LEU A 159 12.50 5.48 -9.91
N PRO A 160 12.06 4.25 -10.23
CA PRO A 160 10.75 3.68 -9.92
C PRO A 160 10.63 3.18 -8.47
N ILE A 161 9.48 3.47 -7.85
CA ILE A 161 9.09 2.93 -6.53
C ILE A 161 8.39 1.58 -6.73
N ARG A 162 8.55 0.67 -5.78
CA ARG A 162 7.93 -0.66 -5.83
C ARG A 162 7.32 -1.05 -4.51
N PHE A 163 6.23 -1.81 -4.55
CA PHE A 163 5.74 -2.57 -3.41
C PHE A 163 6.71 -3.72 -3.12
N ALA A 164 7.52 -3.54 -2.08
CA ALA A 164 8.64 -4.41 -1.77
C ALA A 164 8.25 -5.59 -0.88
N GLY A 165 7.22 -5.41 -0.04
CA GLY A 165 6.79 -6.44 0.89
C GLY A 165 6.00 -5.87 2.06
N VAL A 166 5.89 -6.66 3.11
CA VAL A 166 5.07 -6.31 4.29
C VAL A 166 5.76 -6.73 5.58
N SER A 167 5.33 -6.13 6.69
CA SER A 167 5.59 -6.68 8.02
C SER A 167 4.39 -6.57 8.93
N ILE A 168 4.31 -7.47 9.91
CA ILE A 168 3.22 -7.54 10.87
C ILE A 168 3.84 -7.57 12.26
N ARG A 169 3.43 -6.61 13.10
CA ARG A 169 3.75 -6.62 14.53
C ARG A 169 2.64 -7.34 15.27
N PHE A 170 3.01 -8.17 16.23
CA PHE A 170 2.08 -8.93 17.05
C PHE A 170 1.82 -8.21 18.38
N ALA A 171 0.63 -8.40 18.95
CA ALA A 171 0.25 -7.77 20.21
C ALA A 171 0.99 -8.35 21.42
N ASP A 172 1.39 -9.62 21.36
CA ASP A 172 2.19 -10.28 22.39
C ASP A 172 3.27 -11.19 21.76
N LYS A 173 4.26 -11.59 22.58
CA LYS A 173 5.43 -12.38 22.14
C LYS A 173 5.22 -13.90 22.19
N GLU A 174 4.00 -14.34 22.46
CA GLU A 174 3.67 -15.77 22.60
C GLU A 174 2.55 -16.19 21.63
N SER A 175 2.03 -15.24 20.85
CA SER A 175 0.93 -15.43 19.90
C SER A 175 1.38 -16.17 18.65
N VAL A 176 0.77 -17.33 18.45
CA VAL A 176 0.60 -17.91 17.11
C VAL A 176 -0.55 -17.17 16.42
N GLY A 177 -0.37 -16.78 15.17
CA GLY A 177 -1.40 -16.04 14.46
C GLY A 177 -1.28 -16.10 12.95
N GLU A 178 -2.32 -15.59 12.31
CA GLU A 178 -2.36 -15.40 10.87
C GLU A 178 -3.13 -14.13 10.48
N ILE A 179 -2.79 -13.58 9.31
CA ILE A 179 -3.65 -12.68 8.53
C ILE A 179 -3.62 -13.11 7.06
N GLY A 180 -4.64 -12.75 6.29
CA GLY A 180 -4.63 -12.90 4.84
C GLY A 180 -4.24 -11.59 4.16
N LEU A 181 -3.19 -11.56 3.34
CA LEU A 181 -2.90 -10.45 2.43
C LEU A 181 -3.66 -10.64 1.11
N GLY A 182 -4.60 -9.74 0.83
CA GLY A 182 -5.37 -9.70 -0.40
C GLY A 182 -4.74 -8.82 -1.48
N ALA A 183 -5.59 -8.17 -2.28
CA ALA A 183 -5.12 -7.29 -3.33
C ALA A 183 -4.54 -5.98 -2.78
N VAL A 184 -3.57 -5.44 -3.52
CA VAL A 184 -2.99 -4.11 -3.29
C VAL A 184 -3.23 -3.27 -4.53
N ARG A 185 -3.81 -2.08 -4.34
CA ARG A 185 -4.16 -1.17 -5.44
C ARG A 185 -3.60 0.22 -5.17
N LEU A 186 -3.27 0.93 -6.24
CA LEU A 186 -2.97 2.35 -6.19
C LEU A 186 -4.20 3.11 -6.68
N LYS A 187 -4.72 4.01 -5.86
CA LYS A 187 -5.66 5.04 -6.28
C LYS A 187 -4.88 6.34 -6.48
N SER A 188 -4.64 6.71 -7.73
CA SER A 188 -3.97 7.97 -8.06
C SER A 188 -4.96 9.12 -8.07
N ILE A 189 -4.49 10.29 -7.64
CA ILE A 189 -5.19 11.56 -7.80
C ILE A 189 -4.42 12.30 -8.90
N LEU A 190 -5.03 12.38 -10.09
CA LEU A 190 -4.47 13.08 -11.25
C LEU A 190 -4.78 14.57 -11.19
#